data_AF-A0A7X9JMN1-F1
#
_entry.id   AF-A0A7X9JMN1-F1
#
_cell.length_a   1.000
_cell.length_b   1.000
_cell.length_c   1.000
_cell.angle_alpha   90.00
_cell.angle_beta   90.00
_cell.angle_gamma   90.00
#
_symmetry.space_group_name_H-M   'P 1'
#
loop_
_entity.id
_entity.type
_entity.pdbx_description
1 polymer ?
#
loop_
_entity_poly.entity_id
_entity_poly.type
_entity_poly.pdbx_seq_one_letter_code
_entity_poly.pdbx_strand_id
1 'polypeptide(L)'
;MTKKQIKKLDELWSFAVKERDGFKCKFPNCKTDKYLNAHHIVKRQFKSLRWDLDNGITLCSGHHTFKNNSAHVDEINFLKILKGLKINYNKLYKRRFEQNNFDYNDILQKLLEQAKEKKLIESIKKIEKCIK
;
A
#
# COMPACT_ATOMS: atom_id res chain seq x y z
N MET A 1 -16.93 -4.41 -9.99
CA MET A 1 -15.59 -4.81 -10.46
C MET A 1 -15.45 -6.32 -10.55
N THR A 2 -14.83 -6.83 -11.61
CA THR A 2 -14.51 -8.25 -11.81
C THR A 2 -13.29 -8.69 -11.00
N LYS A 3 -13.10 -10.01 -10.82
CA LYS A 3 -11.88 -10.56 -10.19
C LYS A 3 -10.60 -10.11 -10.91
N LYS A 4 -10.64 -10.02 -12.24
CA LYS A 4 -9.52 -9.56 -13.08
C LYS A 4 -9.18 -8.09 -12.81
N GLN A 5 -10.19 -7.22 -12.72
CA GLN A 5 -10.02 -5.81 -12.37
C GLN A 5 -9.42 -5.64 -10.97
N ILE A 6 -9.96 -6.36 -9.98
CA ILE A 6 -9.45 -6.33 -8.59
C ILE A 6 -7.98 -6.77 -8.54
N LYS A 7 -7.64 -7.86 -9.22
CA LYS A 7 -6.25 -8.35 -9.31
C LYS A 7 -5.33 -7.29 -9.92
N LYS A 8 -5.77 -6.65 -11.00
CA LYS A 8 -5.00 -5.61 -11.68
C LYS A 8 -4.76 -4.39 -10.78
N LEU A 9 -5.77 -3.95 -10.04
CA LEU A 9 -5.64 -2.86 -9.06
C LEU A 9 -4.68 -3.23 -7.92
N ASP A 10 -4.79 -4.45 -7.37
CA ASP A 10 -3.88 -4.95 -6.33
C ASP A 10 -2.42 -4.97 -6.82
N GLU A 11 -2.18 -5.37 -8.08
CA GLU A 11 -0.85 -5.37 -8.71
C GLU A 11 -0.28 -3.95 -8.89
N LEU A 12 -1.08 -3.02 -9.43
CA LEU A 12 -0.66 -1.62 -9.65
C LEU A 12 -0.38 -0.93 -8.32
N TRP A 13 -1.28 -1.07 -7.34
CA TRP A 13 -1.11 -0.53 -6.00
C TRP A 13 0.14 -1.09 -5.31
N SER A 14 0.34 -2.41 -5.35
CA SER A 14 1.51 -3.05 -4.75
C SER A 14 2.81 -2.55 -5.36
N PHE A 15 2.86 -2.36 -6.67
CA PHE A 15 4.01 -1.79 -7.36
C PHE A 15 4.27 -0.35 -6.90
N ALA A 16 3.23 0.49 -6.86
CA ALA A 16 3.35 1.90 -6.47
C ALA A 16 3.79 2.09 -5.00
N VAL A 17 3.30 1.27 -4.08
CA VAL A 17 3.78 1.25 -2.69
C VAL A 17 5.27 0.91 -2.63
N LYS A 18 5.72 -0.08 -3.41
CA LYS A 18 7.14 -0.47 -3.49
C LYS A 18 8.01 0.63 -4.10
N GLU A 19 7.56 1.26 -5.17
CA GLU A 19 8.29 2.38 -5.79
C GLU A 19 8.42 3.57 -4.83
N ARG A 20 7.32 3.97 -4.18
CA ARG A 20 7.31 5.05 -3.17
C ARG A 20 8.31 4.79 -2.05
N ASP A 21 8.42 3.54 -1.63
CA ASP A 21 9.30 3.11 -0.55
C ASP A 21 10.74 2.84 -1.03
N GLY A 22 11.05 3.14 -2.29
CA GLY A 22 12.38 3.01 -2.89
C GLY A 22 12.80 1.55 -3.08
N PHE A 23 11.84 0.64 -3.25
CA PHE A 23 12.05 -0.81 -3.33
C PHE A 23 12.87 -1.33 -2.15
N LYS A 24 12.55 -0.88 -0.93
CA LYS A 24 13.22 -1.31 0.31
C LYS A 24 12.21 -1.56 1.40
N CYS A 25 12.54 -2.52 2.26
CA CYS A 25 11.79 -2.76 3.48
C CYS A 25 11.82 -1.49 4.37
N LYS A 26 10.65 -1.03 4.80
CA LYS A 26 10.50 0.15 5.67
C LYS A 26 10.57 -0.18 7.16
N PHE A 27 10.71 -1.46 7.51
CA PHE A 27 10.90 -1.87 8.90
C PHE A 27 12.23 -1.29 9.43
N PRO A 28 12.25 -0.68 10.64
CA PRO A 28 13.45 -0.07 11.21
C PRO A 28 14.65 -1.02 11.24
N ASN A 29 15.84 -0.51 10.92
CA ASN A 29 17.10 -1.27 10.86
C ASN A 29 17.12 -2.42 9.83
N CYS A 30 16.11 -2.54 8.97
CA CYS A 30 16.14 -3.47 7.84
C CYS A 30 16.70 -2.78 6.59
N LYS A 31 17.68 -3.40 5.93
CA LYS A 31 18.28 -2.90 4.68
C LYS A 31 17.92 -3.77 3.46
N THR A 32 17.04 -4.75 3.64
CA THR A 32 16.69 -5.71 2.58
C THR A 32 15.86 -5.05 1.47
N ASP A 33 16.26 -5.34 0.23
CA ASP A 33 15.60 -5.00 -1.04
C ASP A 33 15.05 -6.24 -1.77
N LYS A 34 15.19 -7.43 -1.16
CA LYS A 34 14.73 -8.72 -1.69
C LYS A 34 13.39 -9.16 -1.10
N TYR A 35 12.63 -9.93 -1.88
CA TYR A 35 11.36 -10.56 -1.47
C TYR A 35 10.38 -9.58 -0.84
N LEU A 36 10.17 -8.44 -1.50
CA LEU A 36 9.36 -7.33 -1.00
C LEU A 36 7.87 -7.54 -1.28
N ASN A 37 7.07 -7.19 -0.28
CA ASN A 37 5.61 -7.24 -0.29
C ASN A 37 5.07 -5.87 0.11
N ALA A 38 3.97 -5.45 -0.53
CA ALA A 38 3.19 -4.33 -0.06
C ALA A 38 2.19 -4.82 0.98
N HIS A 39 2.35 -4.36 2.22
CA HIS A 39 1.48 -4.68 3.34
C HIS A 39 0.40 -3.60 3.51
N HIS A 40 -0.83 -4.02 3.74
CA HIS A 40 -1.93 -3.10 4.08
C HIS A 40 -1.86 -2.72 5.55
N ILE A 41 -1.70 -1.43 5.85
CA ILE A 41 -1.68 -0.92 7.23
C ILE A 41 -3.06 -1.09 7.90
N VAL A 42 -4.12 -0.73 7.18
CA VAL A 42 -5.51 -0.99 7.54
C VAL A 42 -6.04 -2.09 6.61
N LYS A 43 -6.72 -3.08 7.21
CA LYS A 43 -7.18 -4.32 6.54
C LYS A 43 -7.83 -4.05 5.18
N ARG A 44 -7.42 -4.80 4.15
CA ARG A 44 -7.89 -4.70 2.75
C ARG A 44 -9.41 -4.90 2.54
N GLN A 45 -10.14 -5.36 3.56
CA GLN A 45 -11.60 -5.48 3.53
C GLN A 45 -12.28 -4.10 3.44
N PHE A 46 -11.63 -3.05 3.95
CA PHE A 46 -12.09 -1.68 3.82
C PHE A 46 -11.72 -1.15 2.43
N LYS A 47 -12.64 -1.30 1.48
CA LYS A 47 -12.41 -0.97 0.06
C LYS A 47 -11.98 0.49 -0.16
N SER A 48 -12.43 1.42 0.69
CA SER A 48 -12.04 2.84 0.70
C SER A 48 -10.52 3.04 0.83
N LEU A 49 -9.82 2.10 1.46
CA LEU A 49 -8.39 2.18 1.73
C LEU A 49 -7.56 1.13 0.98
N ARG A 50 -8.20 0.13 0.36
CA ARG A 50 -7.49 -1.03 -0.22
C ARG A 50 -6.44 -0.66 -1.25
N TRP A 51 -6.73 0.35 -2.08
CA TRP A 51 -5.83 0.83 -3.14
C TRP A 51 -5.32 2.25 -2.87
N ASP A 52 -5.47 2.72 -1.64
CA ASP A 52 -4.86 3.98 -1.21
C ASP A 52 -3.37 3.77 -0.95
N LEU A 53 -2.50 4.59 -1.54
CA LEU A 53 -1.05 4.43 -1.37
C LEU A 53 -0.63 4.65 0.08
N ASP A 54 -1.27 5.57 0.82
CA ASP A 54 -0.95 5.82 2.23
C ASP A 54 -1.36 4.65 3.14
N ASN A 55 -2.23 3.76 2.65
CA ASN A 55 -2.57 2.52 3.33
C ASN A 55 -1.61 1.35 3.03
N GLY A 56 -0.54 1.58 2.28
CA GLY A 56 0.49 0.60 1.98
C GLY A 56 1.81 0.90 2.66
N ILE A 57 2.57 -0.16 2.97
CA ILE A 57 3.98 -0.08 3.35
C ILE A 57 4.75 -1.28 2.83
N THR A 58 5.97 -1.06 2.35
CA THR A 58 6.83 -2.11 1.79
C THR A 58 7.59 -2.82 2.90
N LEU A 59 7.45 -4.15 2.96
CA LEU A 59 8.12 -5.02 3.91
C LEU A 59 8.75 -6.22 3.18
N CYS A 60 9.94 -6.66 3.60
CA CYS A 60 10.46 -7.95 3.15
C CYS A 60 9.63 -9.10 3.74
N SER A 61 9.64 -10.28 3.11
CA SER A 61 8.91 -11.47 3.58
C SER A 61 9.07 -11.76 5.07
N GLY A 62 10.28 -11.56 5.61
CA GLY A 62 10.58 -11.70 7.04
C GLY A 62 9.76 -10.76 7.93
N HIS A 63 9.80 -9.45 7.67
CA HIS A 63 9.04 -8.47 8.46
C HIS A 63 7.57 -8.35 8.04
N HIS A 64 7.19 -8.97 6.93
CA HIS A 64 5.80 -9.10 6.52
C HIS A 64 5.10 -10.22 7.32
N THR A 65 5.67 -11.43 7.32
CA THR A 65 4.96 -12.63 7.82
C THR A 65 5.83 -13.57 8.67
N PHE A 66 7.11 -13.78 8.32
CA PHE A 66 7.84 -14.95 8.80
C PHE A 66 8.62 -14.77 10.11
N LYS A 67 8.90 -13.53 10.53
CA LYS A 67 9.57 -13.26 11.81
C LYS A 67 8.54 -13.05 12.94
N ASN A 68 8.96 -13.31 14.17
CA ASN A 68 8.14 -13.08 15.37
C ASN A 68 7.73 -11.61 15.53
N ASN A 69 8.57 -10.68 15.09
CA ASN A 69 8.27 -9.24 15.11
C ASN A 69 7.64 -8.72 13.81
N SER A 70 7.11 -9.61 12.96
CA SER A 70 6.53 -9.24 11.68
C SER A 70 5.16 -8.56 11.83
N ALA A 71 4.74 -7.83 10.80
CA ALA A 71 3.48 -7.10 10.81
C ALA A 71 2.25 -8.00 11.01
N HIS A 72 2.29 -9.24 10.51
CA HIS A 72 1.21 -10.21 10.69
C HIS A 72 1.24 -10.97 12.04
N VAL A 73 2.36 -10.97 12.75
CA VAL A 73 2.51 -11.72 14.01
C VAL A 73 2.43 -10.80 15.23
N ASP A 74 3.12 -9.66 15.19
CA ASP A 74 3.16 -8.69 16.28
C ASP A 74 2.57 -7.34 15.85
N GLU A 75 1.24 -7.31 15.74
CA GLU A 75 0.48 -6.13 15.31
C GLU A 75 0.73 -4.92 16.24
N ILE A 76 0.91 -5.16 17.54
CA ILE A 76 1.13 -4.09 18.54
C ILE A 76 2.48 -3.42 18.30
N ASN A 77 3.55 -4.20 18.10
CA ASN A 77 4.85 -3.64 17.75
C ASN A 77 4.81 -2.96 16.38
N PHE A 78 4.09 -3.52 15.43
CA PHE A 78 3.93 -2.89 14.12
C PHE A 78 3.28 -1.50 14.22
N LEU A 79 2.25 -1.32 15.05
CA LEU A 79 1.67 0.01 15.32
C LEU A 79 2.70 0.99 15.93
N LYS A 80 3.59 0.52 16.81
CA LYS A 80 4.69 1.35 17.35
C LYS A 80 5.67 1.76 16.25
N ILE A 81 5.99 0.84 15.34
CA ILE A 81 6.84 1.11 14.18
C ILE A 81 6.22 2.16 13.27
N LEU A 82 4.93 2.04 12.95
CA LEU A 82 4.21 3.03 12.15
C LEU A 82 4.29 4.43 12.78
N LYS A 83 4.10 4.52 14.10
CA LYS A 83 4.27 5.78 14.84
C LYS A 83 5.70 6.35 14.70
N GLY A 84 6.73 5.49 14.83
CA GLY A 84 8.14 5.88 14.62
C GLY A 84 8.44 6.36 13.19
N LEU A 85 7.75 5.79 12.19
CA LEU A 85 7.79 6.23 10.79
C LEU A 85 6.93 7.48 10.52
N LYS A 86 6.36 8.10 11.56
CA LYS A 86 5.45 9.26 11.46
C LYS A 86 4.17 8.97 10.66
N ILE A 87 3.76 7.70 10.58
CA ILE A 87 2.48 7.29 9.98
C ILE A 87 1.40 7.38 11.05
N ASN A 88 0.41 8.25 10.84
CA ASN A 88 -0.72 8.41 11.76
C ASN A 88 -1.81 7.37 11.47
N TYR A 89 -1.70 6.20 12.12
CA TYR A 89 -2.68 5.11 11.99
C TYR A 89 -4.12 5.56 12.27
N ASN A 90 -4.36 6.35 13.32
CA ASN A 90 -5.72 6.78 13.69
C ASN A 90 -6.34 7.68 12.62
N LYS A 91 -5.55 8.60 12.05
CA LYS A 91 -5.99 9.43 10.93
C LYS A 91 -6.35 8.56 9.73
N LEU A 92 -5.48 7.61 9.36
CA LEU A 92 -5.72 6.68 8.26
C LEU A 92 -6.95 5.79 8.52
N TYR A 93 -7.11 5.27 9.74
CA TYR A 93 -8.20 4.38 10.11
C TYR A 93 -9.57 5.07 10.08
N LYS A 94 -9.65 6.37 10.39
CA LYS A 94 -10.89 7.16 10.25
C LYS A 94 -11.37 7.23 8.80
N ARG A 95 -10.45 7.26 7.84
CA ARG A 95 -10.75 7.30 6.40
C ARG A 95 -11.44 6.02 5.90
N ARG A 96 -11.47 4.94 6.69
CA ARG A 96 -12.21 3.71 6.32
C ARG A 96 -13.70 3.94 6.07
N PHE A 97 -14.27 4.99 6.67
CA PHE A 97 -15.66 5.39 6.52
C PHE A 97 -15.91 6.33 5.34
N GLU A 98 -14.86 6.76 4.63
CA GLU A 98 -15.02 7.63 3.45
C GLU A 98 -15.82 6.91 2.38
N GLN A 99 -16.90 7.56 1.94
CA GLN A 99 -17.68 7.09 0.81
C GLN A 99 -16.83 7.22 -0.46
N ASN A 100 -16.82 6.16 -1.25
CA ASN A 100 -16.06 6.11 -2.49
C ASN A 100 -16.91 5.40 -3.54
N ASN A 101 -16.91 5.92 -4.76
CA ASN A 101 -17.37 5.11 -5.88
C ASN A 101 -16.35 3.99 -6.09
N PHE A 102 -16.84 2.74 -6.09
CA PHE A 102 -16.02 1.54 -6.26
C PHE A 102 -16.07 1.05 -7.70
N ASP A 103 -15.99 1.99 -8.63
CA ASP A 103 -15.78 1.73 -10.05
C ASP A 103 -14.29 1.55 -10.35
N TYR A 104 -13.99 0.68 -11.32
CA TYR A 104 -12.62 0.36 -11.70
C TYR A 104 -11.86 1.59 -12.22
N ASN A 105 -12.49 2.41 -13.06
CA ASN A 105 -11.84 3.57 -13.65
C ASN A 105 -11.64 4.67 -12.61
N ASP A 106 -12.61 4.90 -11.73
CA ASP A 106 -12.47 5.87 -10.63
C ASP A 106 -11.33 5.51 -9.70
N ILE A 107 -11.16 4.23 -9.38
CA ILE A 107 -10.03 3.77 -8.56
C ILE A 107 -8.71 3.93 -9.30
N LEU A 108 -8.64 3.64 -10.60
CA LEU A 108 -7.44 3.89 -11.40
C LEU A 108 -7.05 5.37 -11.42
N GLN A 109 -8.03 6.27 -11.60
CA GLN A 109 -7.77 7.71 -11.60
C GLN A 109 -7.26 8.19 -10.24
N LYS A 110 -7.91 7.78 -9.15
CA LYS A 110 -7.41 8.08 -7.78
C LYS A 110 -6.00 7.57 -7.54
N LEU A 111 -5.71 6.34 -7.99
CA LEU A 111 -4.38 5.76 -7.87
C LEU A 111 -3.35 6.55 -8.69
N LEU A 112 -3.73 7.00 -9.89
CA LEU A 112 -2.89 7.83 -10.75
C LEU A 112 -2.61 9.20 -10.11
N GLU A 113 -3.62 9.85 -9.55
CA GLU A 113 -3.48 11.13 -8.83
C GLU A 113 -2.50 11.01 -7.68
N GLN A 114 -2.64 9.98 -6.82
CA GLN A 114 -1.70 9.75 -5.72
C GLN A 114 -0.29 9.43 -6.22
N ALA A 115 -0.15 8.68 -7.32
CA ALA A 115 1.14 8.38 -7.91
C ALA A 115 1.81 9.65 -8.47
N LYS A 116 1.05 10.56 -9.09
CA LYS A 116 1.51 11.87 -9.56
C LYS A 116 1.96 12.77 -8.41
N GLU A 117 1.13 12.90 -7.37
CA GLU A 117 1.46 13.65 -6.15
C GLU A 117 2.78 13.18 -5.52
N LYS A 118 2.99 11.87 -5.48
CA LYS A 118 4.18 11.21 -4.91
C LYS A 118 5.33 11.04 -5.90
N LYS A 119 5.18 11.55 -7.14
CA LYS A 119 6.20 11.53 -8.21
C LYS A 119 6.71 10.12 -8.56
N LEU A 120 5.81 9.14 -8.60
CA LEU A 120 6.10 7.72 -8.87
C LEU A 120 6.13 7.44 -10.38
N ILE A 121 7.23 7.79 -11.04
CA ILE A 121 7.36 7.81 -12.51
C ILE A 121 6.97 6.48 -13.16
N GLU A 122 7.43 5.35 -12.64
CA GLU A 122 7.16 4.04 -13.25
C GLU A 122 5.73 3.57 -13.00
N SER A 123 5.16 3.89 -11.83
CA SER A 123 3.76 3.64 -11.52
C SER A 123 2.84 4.48 -12.40
N ILE A 124 3.13 5.77 -12.60
CA ILE A 124 2.37 6.65 -13.49
C ILE A 124 2.27 6.01 -14.88
N LYS A 125 3.41 5.64 -15.49
CA LYS A 125 3.44 4.98 -16.81
C LYS A 125 2.62 3.69 -16.84
N LYS A 126 2.67 2.87 -15.78
CA LYS A 126 1.92 1.60 -15.70
C LYS A 126 0.42 1.81 -15.56
N ILE A 127 0.01 2.80 -14.78
CA ILE A 127 -1.40 3.12 -14.52
C ILE A 127 -2.02 3.76 -15.76
N GLU A 128 -1.34 4.70 -16.40
CA GLU A 128 -1.81 5.37 -17.63
C GLU A 128 -2.09 4.37 -18.75
N LYS A 129 -1.27 3.32 -18.91
CA LYS A 129 -1.54 2.22 -19.86
C LYS A 129 -2.84 1.44 -19.59
N CYS A 130 -3.40 1.57 -18.39
CA CYS A 130 -4.63 0.87 -17.99
C CYS A 130 -5.87 1.75 -18.09
N ILE A 131 -5.69 3.07 -18.20
CA ILE A 131 -6.76 4.05 -18.44
C ILE A 131 -6.92 4.11 -19.95
N LYS A 132 -8.12 3.76 -20.42
CA LYS A 132 -8.49 3.91 -21.84
C LYS A 132 -9.04 5.29 -22.07
#